data_AF-A0A8S3WJZ3-F1
#
_entry.id   AF-A0A8S3WJZ3-F1
#
_cell.length_a   1.000
_cell.length_b   1.000
_cell.length_c   1.000
_cell.angle_alpha   90.00
_cell.angle_beta   90.00
_cell.angle_gamma   90.00
#
_symmetry.space_group_name_H-M   'P 1'
#
loop_
_entity.id
_entity.type
_entity.pdbx_description
1 polymer ?
#
loop_
_entity_poly.entity_id
_entity_poly.type
_entity_poly.pdbx_seq_one_letter_code
_entity_poly.pdbx_strand_id
1 'polypeptide(L)'
;MRGLPGPVRARLKMLAPTMKIRFANWNIGTLTGCSTELAATCTILARRKVAVAFLQETRWKANRSRNIGHGYKLIYRGSSGGENGVTVELAEHFHDSVLEVRRICD
;
A
#
# COMPACT_ATOMS: atom_id res chain seq x y z
N MET A 1 -38.56 37.92 34.17
CA MET A 1 -37.14 37.50 34.04
C MET A 1 -37.06 36.36 33.04
N ARG A 2 -36.51 36.57 31.84
CA ARG A 2 -36.26 35.52 30.85
C ARG A 2 -34.75 35.26 30.85
N GLY A 3 -34.34 34.05 31.22
CA GLY A 3 -32.95 33.67 31.41
C GLY A 3 -32.13 33.69 30.12
N LEU A 4 -30.85 34.04 30.24
CA LEU A 4 -29.86 34.08 29.16
C LEU A 4 -29.65 32.67 28.56
N PRO A 5 -29.45 32.54 27.24
CA PRO A 5 -29.03 31.28 26.65
C PRO A 5 -27.61 30.95 27.12
N GLY A 6 -27.46 29.83 27.83
CA GLY A 6 -26.16 29.34 28.28
C GLY A 6 -25.21 29.04 27.10
N PRO A 7 -23.89 29.10 27.31
CA PRO A 7 -22.94 28.90 26.23
C PRO A 7 -23.07 27.47 25.71
N VAL A 8 -23.51 27.34 24.45
CA VAL A 8 -23.41 26.12 23.68
C VAL A 8 -21.92 25.78 23.61
N ARG A 9 -21.48 24.82 24.42
CA ARG A 9 -20.13 24.24 24.31
C ARG A 9 -20.02 23.70 22.89
N ALA A 10 -19.38 24.49 22.01
CA ALA A 10 -18.96 24.05 20.71
C ALA A 10 -18.11 22.80 20.94
N ARG A 11 -18.65 21.64 20.58
CA ARG A 11 -17.95 20.38 20.57
C ARG A 11 -16.75 20.59 19.66
N LEU A 12 -15.56 20.78 20.24
CA LEU A 12 -14.31 20.73 19.48
C LEU A 12 -14.34 19.38 18.77
N LYS A 13 -14.55 19.38 17.45
CA LYS A 13 -14.23 18.22 16.64
C LYS A 13 -12.73 18.07 16.84
N MET A 14 -12.32 17.08 17.63
CA MET A 14 -10.93 16.64 17.63
C MET A 14 -10.56 16.46 16.15
N LEU A 15 -9.68 17.31 15.64
CA LEU A 15 -8.95 17.04 14.42
C LEU A 15 -8.06 15.85 14.78
N ALA A 16 -8.65 14.65 14.77
CA ALA A 16 -7.87 13.44 14.64
C ALA A 16 -6.97 13.69 13.42
N PRO A 17 -5.64 13.57 13.55
CA PRO A 17 -4.76 13.76 12.41
C PRO A 17 -5.23 12.82 11.31
N THR A 18 -5.84 13.37 10.26
CA THR A 18 -6.26 12.60 9.10
C THR A 18 -4.99 12.14 8.40
N MET A 19 -4.57 10.91 8.67
CA MET A 19 -3.45 10.29 7.99
C MET A 19 -3.84 10.14 6.51
N LYS A 20 -3.18 10.91 5.64
CA LYS A 20 -3.43 10.83 4.20
C LYS A 20 -2.74 9.58 3.65
N ILE A 21 -3.52 8.54 3.41
CA ILE A 21 -3.06 7.30 2.77
C ILE A 21 -3.16 7.49 1.26
N ARG A 22 -2.07 7.22 0.54
CA ARG A 22 -2.05 7.24 -0.93
C ARG A 22 -1.86 5.85 -1.48
N PHE A 23 -2.68 5.50 -2.46
CA PHE A 23 -2.64 4.22 -3.14
C PHE A 23 -2.13 4.40 -4.58
N ALA A 24 -1.48 3.38 -5.12
CA ALA A 24 -1.12 3.31 -6.54
C ALA A 24 -1.42 1.92 -7.11
N ASN A 25 -1.74 1.86 -8.39
CA ASN A 25 -1.80 0.62 -9.17
C ASN A 25 -0.87 0.76 -10.37
N TRP A 26 -0.07 -0.26 -10.66
CA TRP A 26 0.84 -0.25 -11.79
C TRP A 26 0.97 -1.67 -12.38
N ASN A 27 0.61 -1.80 -13.65
CA ASN A 27 0.98 -2.97 -14.44
C ASN A 27 2.44 -2.86 -14.94
N ILE A 28 3.31 -3.75 -14.46
CA ILE A 28 4.75 -3.73 -14.78
C ILE A 28 5.12 -4.71 -15.90
N GLY A 29 4.16 -5.48 -16.42
CA GLY A 29 4.31 -6.42 -17.55
C GLY A 29 5.03 -7.72 -17.20
N THR A 30 6.26 -7.65 -16.69
CA THR A 30 6.99 -8.81 -16.17
C THR A 30 8.02 -8.40 -15.15
N LEU A 31 7.75 -8.68 -13.89
CA LEU A 31 8.71 -8.40 -12.83
C LEU A 31 9.63 -9.62 -12.69
N THR A 32 10.48 -9.95 -13.66
CA THR A 32 11.19 -11.26 -13.73
C THR A 32 12.24 -11.52 -12.62
N GLY A 33 12.26 -10.71 -11.57
CA GLY A 33 13.21 -10.83 -10.46
C GLY A 33 14.40 -9.87 -10.59
N CYS A 34 14.37 -8.91 -11.52
CA CYS A 34 15.39 -7.88 -11.59
C CYS A 34 15.23 -6.94 -10.38
N SER A 35 16.14 -7.04 -9.41
CA SER A 35 16.17 -6.17 -8.23
C SER A 35 16.17 -4.68 -8.60
N THR A 36 16.69 -4.33 -9.77
CA THR A 36 16.70 -2.97 -10.32
C THR A 36 15.31 -2.42 -10.60
N GLU A 37 14.38 -3.22 -11.12
CA GLU A 37 13.01 -2.76 -11.42
C GLU A 37 12.26 -2.44 -10.11
N LEU A 38 12.45 -3.29 -9.09
CA LEU A 38 11.88 -3.05 -7.76
C LEU A 38 12.49 -1.83 -7.06
N ALA A 39 13.79 -1.60 -7.24
CA ALA A 39 14.42 -0.40 -6.72
C ALA A 39 13.88 0.87 -7.39
N ALA A 40 13.61 0.80 -8.70
CA ALA A 40 13.00 1.89 -9.46
C ALA A 40 11.56 2.16 -9.03
N THR A 41 10.71 1.12 -8.90
CA THR A 41 9.33 1.27 -8.40
C THR A 41 9.34 1.90 -7.01
N CYS A 42 10.13 1.35 -6.10
CA CYS A 42 10.24 1.83 -4.74
C CYS A 42 10.67 3.31 -4.67
N THR A 43 11.63 3.72 -5.51
CA THR A 43 12.06 5.12 -5.63
C THR A 43 10.91 6.02 -6.08
N ILE A 44 10.12 5.57 -7.06
CA ILE A 44 8.95 6.31 -7.57
C ILE A 44 7.87 6.43 -6.50
N LEU A 45 7.57 5.34 -5.78
CA LEU A 45 6.58 5.34 -4.69
C LEU A 45 7.01 6.27 -3.55
N ALA A 46 8.28 6.22 -3.16
CA ALA A 46 8.85 7.10 -2.14
C ALA A 46 8.74 8.58 -2.55
N ARG A 47 9.13 8.93 -3.79
CA ARG A 47 9.00 10.30 -4.34
C ARG A 47 7.55 10.76 -4.36
N ARG A 48 6.63 9.86 -4.70
CA ARG A 48 5.18 10.13 -4.72
C ARG A 48 4.52 9.93 -3.36
N LYS A 49 5.28 9.68 -2.28
CA LYS A 49 4.85 9.26 -0.93
C LYS A 49 3.56 8.42 -0.98
N VAL A 50 3.60 7.34 -1.75
CA VAL A 50 2.56 6.30 -1.82
C VAL A 50 2.75 5.36 -0.66
N ALA A 51 1.67 5.08 0.06
CA ALA A 51 1.67 4.20 1.21
C ALA A 51 1.54 2.72 0.81
N VAL A 52 0.69 2.46 -0.19
CA VAL A 52 0.39 1.09 -0.67
C VAL A 52 0.33 1.12 -2.20
N ALA A 53 1.09 0.26 -2.85
CA ALA A 53 1.03 0.10 -4.30
C ALA A 53 0.73 -1.34 -4.69
N PHE A 54 -0.14 -1.50 -5.68
CA PHE A 54 -0.50 -2.78 -6.29
C PHE A 54 0.24 -2.91 -7.63
N LEU A 55 1.04 -3.95 -7.76
CA LEU A 55 1.80 -4.29 -8.96
C LEU A 55 1.18 -5.52 -9.62
N GLN A 56 0.84 -5.43 -10.90
CA GLN A 56 0.23 -6.50 -11.68
C GLN A 56 1.22 -7.09 -12.70
N GLU A 57 0.91 -8.29 -13.21
CA GLU A 57 1.72 -9.02 -14.18
C GLU A 57 3.15 -9.35 -13.70
N THR A 58 3.32 -9.64 -12.41
CA THR A 58 4.68 -9.89 -11.87
C THR A 58 5.27 -11.23 -12.31
N ARG A 59 4.47 -12.14 -12.85
CA ARG A 59 4.83 -13.49 -13.32
C ARG A 59 5.65 -14.34 -12.32
N TRP A 60 5.59 -13.96 -11.04
CA TRP A 60 6.26 -14.68 -9.97
C TRP A 60 5.52 -15.96 -9.60
N LYS A 61 6.29 -16.97 -9.22
CA LYS A 61 5.78 -18.23 -8.69
C LYS A 61 5.83 -18.19 -7.17
N ALA A 62 4.82 -18.80 -6.54
CA ALA A 62 4.62 -18.87 -5.09
C ALA A 62 4.23 -17.56 -4.40
N ASN A 63 3.89 -17.68 -3.12
CA ASN A 63 3.49 -16.57 -2.26
C ASN A 63 4.60 -16.30 -1.26
N ARG A 64 5.20 -15.11 -1.26
CA ARG A 64 6.14 -14.72 -0.22
C ARG A 64 6.02 -13.26 0.15
N SER A 65 6.59 -12.93 1.29
CA SER A 65 6.81 -11.57 1.75
C SER A 65 8.32 -11.36 1.90
N ARG A 66 8.84 -10.23 1.43
CA ARG A 66 10.23 -9.81 1.65
C ARG A 66 10.33 -8.31 1.84
N ASN A 67 11.27 -7.87 2.68
CA ASN A 67 11.60 -6.46 2.75
C ASN A 67 12.45 -6.09 1.53
N ILE A 68 12.08 -5.00 0.89
CA ILE A 68 12.83 -4.35 -0.17
C ILE A 68 13.45 -3.08 0.41
N GLY A 69 14.49 -2.56 -0.24
CA GLY A 69 15.18 -1.35 0.23
C GLY A 69 14.23 -0.15 0.41
N HIS A 70 14.72 0.90 1.07
CA HIS A 70 13.99 2.16 1.32
C HIS A 70 12.74 2.03 2.22
N GLY A 71 12.67 1.00 3.06
CA GLY A 71 11.58 0.84 4.05
C GLY A 71 10.29 0.27 3.45
N TYR A 72 10.34 -0.32 2.26
CA TYR A 72 9.18 -0.96 1.66
C TYR A 72 9.17 -2.47 1.91
N LYS A 73 7.99 -3.04 2.07
CA LYS A 73 7.77 -4.49 2.17
C LYS A 73 6.99 -4.94 0.96
N LEU A 74 7.52 -5.98 0.31
CA LEU A 74 6.95 -6.59 -0.88
C LEU A 74 6.22 -7.86 -0.48
N ILE A 75 4.93 -7.93 -0.78
CA ILE A 75 4.11 -9.12 -0.59
C ILE A 75 3.61 -9.55 -1.95
N TYR A 76 4.00 -10.73 -2.41
CA TYR A 76 3.59 -11.23 -3.71
C TYR A 76 2.83 -12.52 -3.60
N ARG A 77 1.82 -12.65 -4.48
CA ARG A 77 0.99 -13.83 -4.65
C ARG A 77 1.12 -14.28 -6.09
N GLY A 78 1.96 -15.29 -6.28
CA GLY A 78 2.22 -15.92 -7.56
C GLY A 78 1.26 -17.07 -7.87
N SER A 79 0.93 -17.25 -9.15
CA SER A 79 0.22 -18.44 -9.62
C SER A 79 1.17 -19.60 -9.85
N SER A 80 0.67 -20.83 -9.74
CA SER A 80 1.42 -22.06 -10.05
C SER A 80 2.00 -22.07 -11.48
N GLY A 81 1.28 -21.45 -12.42
CA GLY A 81 1.70 -21.30 -13.82
C GLY A 81 2.75 -20.21 -14.07
N GLY A 82 3.01 -19.33 -13.10
CA GLY A 82 3.81 -18.11 -13.31
C GLY A 82 3.09 -17.07 -14.19
N GLU A 83 1.81 -17.27 -14.47
CA GLU A 83 0.95 -16.33 -15.18
C GLU A 83 0.27 -15.42 -14.15
N ASN A 84 0.16 -14.13 -14.48
CA ASN A 84 -0.72 -13.17 -13.80
C ASN A 84 -0.52 -13.02 -12.28
N GLY A 85 0.74 -12.83 -11.87
CA GLY A 85 1.10 -12.53 -10.49
C GLY A 85 0.70 -11.12 -10.03
N VAL A 86 0.26 -10.99 -8.78
CA VAL A 86 -0.02 -9.71 -8.13
C VAL A 86 0.94 -9.52 -6.96
N THR A 87 1.44 -8.31 -6.80
CA THR A 87 2.35 -7.93 -5.75
C THR A 87 1.91 -6.63 -5.10
N VAL A 88 2.14 -6.48 -3.80
CA VAL A 88 1.82 -5.30 -3.02
C VAL A 88 3.10 -4.75 -2.41
N GLU A 89 3.40 -3.48 -2.64
CA GLU A 89 4.47 -2.73 -1.98
C GLU A 89 3.87 -1.87 -0.87
N LEU A 90 4.39 -2.02 0.35
CA LEU A 90 3.91 -1.34 1.54
C LEU A 90 5.01 -0.48 2.12
N ALA A 91 4.71 0.79 2.38
CA ALA A 91 5.60 1.64 3.17
C ALA A 91 5.69 1.14 4.62
N GLU A 92 6.79 1.47 5.30
CA GLU A 92 7.16 1.00 6.64
C GLU A 92 6.02 1.02 7.67
N HIS A 93 5.26 2.10 7.70
CA HIS A 93 4.14 2.31 8.62
C HIS A 93 2.92 1.41 8.36
N PHE A 94 2.90 0.62 7.28
CA PHE A 94 1.85 -0.34 6.95
C PHE A 94 2.32 -1.81 6.97
N HIS A 95 3.56 -2.09 7.39
CA HIS A 95 4.12 -3.45 7.34
C HIS A 95 3.35 -4.48 8.16
N ASP A 96 2.77 -4.06 9.28
CA ASP A 96 1.99 -4.89 10.21
C ASP A 96 0.47 -4.76 10.01
N SER A 97 0.04 -3.85 9.14
CA SER A 97 -1.39 -3.56 8.90
C SER A 97 -2.03 -4.47 7.84
N VAL A 98 -1.25 -5.34 7.19
CA VAL A 98 -1.74 -6.22 6.13
C VAL A 98 -2.00 -7.63 6.66
N LEU A 99 -3.26 -8.06 6.59
CA LEU A 99 -3.70 -9.38 7.00
C LEU A 99 -3.56 -10.42 5.89
N GLU A 100 -4.13 -10.13 4.71
CA GLU A 100 -4.10 -11.04 3.56
C GLU A 100 -4.03 -10.25 2.25
N VAL A 101 -3.26 -10.78 1.29
CA VAL A 101 -3.33 -10.36 -0.12
C VAL A 101 -4.02 -11.46 -0.91
N ARG A 102 -5.21 -11.19 -1.47
CA ARG A 102 -5.98 -12.15 -2.26
C ARG A 102 -6.20 -11.63 -3.68
N ARG A 103 -5.89 -12.47 -4.67
CA ARG A 103 -6.27 -12.23 -6.08
C ARG A 103 -7.72 -12.67 -6.26
N ILE A 104 -8.59 -11.77 -6.70
CA ILE A 104 -10.02 -12.06 -6.87
C ILE A 104 -10.39 -12.31 -8.34
N CYS A 105 -9.78 -11.58 -9.28
CA CYS A 105 -10.05 -11.72 -10.71
C CYS A 105 -8.77 -11.90 -11.52
N ASP A 106 -8.95 -12.50 -12.70
CA ASP A 106 -8.00 -12.51 -13.81
C ASP A 106 -8.33 -11.39 -14.80
#